data_AF-A0A964MFU8-F1
#
_entry.id   AF-A0A964MFU8-F1
#
_cell.length_a   1.000
_cell.length_b   1.000
_cell.length_c   1.000
_cell.angle_alpha   90.00
_cell.angle_beta   90.00
_cell.angle_gamma   90.00
#
_symmetry.space_group_name_H-M   'P 1'
#
loop_
_entity.id
_entity.type
_entity.pdbx_description
1 polymer ?
#
loop_
_entity_poly.entity_id
_entity_poly.type
_entity_poly.pdbx_seq_one_letter_code
_entity_poly.pdbx_strand_id
1 'polypeptide(L)' 'EVLPAPRFWPAEDYHQDYLAKNPFQGYCQAVVAPKAAKLRKAFAGRLKED' A
#
# COMPACT_ATOMS: atom_id res chain seq x y z
N GLU A 1 1.61 -6.19 -16.97
CA GLU A 1 1.39 -6.98 -18.20
C GLU A 1 0.16 -7.86 -18.00
N VAL A 2 -0.49 -8.31 -19.06
CA VAL A 2 -1.64 -9.23 -18.99
C VAL A 2 -1.19 -10.60 -19.48
N LEU A 3 -0.80 -11.47 -18.55
CA LEU A 3 -0.26 -12.81 -18.76
C LEU A 3 -0.84 -13.77 -17.71
N PRO A 4 -0.77 -15.10 -17.91
CA PRO A 4 -1.04 -16.05 -16.84
C PRO A 4 -0.17 -15.77 -15.61
N ALA A 5 -0.74 -15.90 -14.41
CA ALA A 5 -0.01 -15.68 -13.17
C ALA A 5 1.15 -16.70 -13.05
N PRO A 6 2.42 -16.25 -12.99
CA PRO A 6 3.55 -17.15 -12.81
C PRO A 6 3.63 -17.63 -11.35
N ARG A 7 4.59 -18.52 -11.06
CA ARG A 7 4.93 -18.85 -9.66
C ARG A 7 5.29 -17.56 -8.91
N PHE A 8 4.60 -17.31 -7.82
CA PHE A 8 4.86 -16.20 -6.93
C PHE A 8 5.90 -16.59 -5.87
N TRP A 9 6.84 -15.70 -5.61
CA TRP A 9 7.83 -15.82 -4.54
C TRP A 9 7.59 -14.67 -3.57
N PRO A 10 7.13 -14.94 -2.34
CA PRO A 10 6.89 -13.89 -1.35
C PRO A 10 8.17 -13.09 -1.07
N ALA A 11 8.01 -11.77 -0.95
CA ALA A 11 9.08 -10.92 -0.42
C ALA A 11 9.31 -11.20 1.07
N GLU A 12 10.49 -10.85 1.56
CA GLU A 12 10.91 -11.00 2.95
C GLU A 12 9.93 -10.33 3.93
N ASP A 13 9.85 -10.83 5.16
CA ASP A 13 8.90 -10.36 6.19
C ASP A 13 9.04 -8.87 6.52
N TYR A 14 10.24 -8.32 6.35
CA TYR A 14 10.50 -6.90 6.51
C TYR A 14 9.74 -6.04 5.49
N HIS A 15 9.51 -6.56 4.27
CA HIS A 15 8.76 -5.85 3.23
C HIS A 15 7.24 -5.94 3.40
N GLN A 16 6.75 -6.88 4.21
CA GLN A 16 5.33 -7.03 4.51
C GLN A 16 4.86 -5.90 5.44
N ASP A 17 3.70 -5.31 5.16
CA ASP A 17 3.11 -4.20 5.92
C ASP A 17 4.04 -3.00 6.13
N TYR A 18 4.92 -2.75 5.16
CA TYR A 18 6.02 -1.81 5.32
C TYR A 18 5.57 -0.40 5.75
N LEU A 19 4.49 0.12 5.14
CA LEU A 19 3.92 1.42 5.48
C LEU A 19 3.41 1.45 6.93
N ALA A 20 2.74 0.38 7.37
CA ALA A 20 2.17 0.30 8.72
C ALA A 20 3.26 0.20 9.78
N LYS A 21 4.34 -0.53 9.48
CA LYS A 21 5.52 -0.68 10.37
C LYS A 21 6.41 0.56 10.38
N ASN A 22 6.50 1.31 9.27
CA ASN A 22 7.42 2.44 9.11
C ASN A 22 6.70 3.72 8.62
N PRO A 23 5.66 4.20 9.31
CA PRO A 23 4.82 5.28 8.80
C PRO A 23 5.58 6.60 8.64
N PHE A 24 6.58 6.86 9.50
CA PHE A 24 7.35 8.11 9.52
C PHE A 24 8.62 8.09 8.66
N GLN A 25 8.89 7.00 7.96
CA GLN A 25 10.02 6.99 7.03
C GLN A 25 9.79 8.02 5.91
N GLY A 26 10.85 8.73 5.52
CA GLY A 26 10.77 9.80 4.53
C GLY A 26 10.10 9.40 3.21
N TYR A 27 10.33 8.18 2.73
CA TYR A 27 9.65 7.64 1.55
C TYR A 27 8.13 7.48 1.78
N CYS A 28 7.73 6.88 2.90
CA CYS A 28 6.32 6.72 3.26
C CYS A 28 5.60 8.07 3.32
N GLN A 29 6.22 9.07 3.93
CA GLN A 29 5.66 10.42 4.06
C GLN A 29 5.58 11.16 2.71
N ALA A 30 6.68 11.18 1.95
CA ALA A 30 6.75 11.97 0.73
C ALA A 30 5.98 11.34 -0.45
N VAL A 31 5.87 10.01 -0.50
CA VAL A 31 5.38 9.30 -1.69
C VAL A 31 4.09 8.53 -1.43
N VAL A 32 4.00 7.81 -0.32
CA VAL A 32 2.89 6.87 -0.07
C VAL A 32 1.68 7.56 0.58
N ALA A 33 1.92 8.37 1.62
CA ALA A 33 0.90 9.09 2.35
C ALA A 33 -0.02 9.96 1.45
N PRO A 34 0.48 10.79 0.52
CA PRO A 34 -0.41 11.59 -0.35
C PRO A 34 -1.26 10.71 -1.29
N LYS A 35 -0.72 9.57 -1.75
CA LYS A 35 -1.48 8.62 -2.59
C LYS A 35 -2.60 7.94 -1.80
N ALA A 36 -2.30 7.50 -0.58
CA ALA A 36 -3.28 6.88 0.31
C ALA A 36 -4.40 7.87 0.69
N ALA A 37 -4.05 9.13 1.00
CA ALA A 37 -5.02 10.18 1.26
C ALA A 37 -5.95 10.44 0.05
N LYS A 38 -5.38 10.48 -1.17
CA LYS A 38 -6.16 10.64 -2.40
C LYS A 38 -7.14 9.48 -2.62
N LEU A 39 -6.71 8.24 -2.37
CA LEU A 39 -7.58 7.07 -2.46
C LEU A 39 -8.74 7.16 -1.46
N ARG A 40 -8.43 7.45 -0.18
CA ARG A 40 -9.47 7.58 0.86
C ARG A 40 -10.49 8.65 0.51
N LYS A 41 -10.05 9.80 -0.01
CA LYS A 41 -10.94 10.87 -0.45
C LYS A 41 -11.80 10.45 -1.65
N ALA A 42 -11.22 9.81 -2.66
CA ALA A 42 -11.92 9.45 -3.89
C ALA A 42 -12.93 8.31 -3.71
N PHE A 43 -12.70 7.41 -2.74
CA PHE A 43 -13.49 6.21 -2.53
C PHE A 43 -14.11 6.13 -1.14
N ALA A 44 -14.31 7.27 -0.46
CA ALA A 44 -14.81 7.33 0.91
C ALA A 44 -16.06 6.47 1.13
N GLY A 45 -17.04 6.54 0.22
CA GLY A 45 -18.29 5.75 0.30
C GLY A 45 -18.17 4.27 -0.11
N ARG A 46 -16.97 3.78 -0.41
CA ARG A 46 -16.70 2.36 -0.75
C ARG A 46 -15.67 1.72 0.17
N LEU A 47 -15.14 2.48 1.13
CA LEU A 47 -14.26 1.93 2.16
C LEU A 47 -15.10 1.02 3.06
N LYS A 48 -14.52 -0.11 3.44
CA LYS A 48 -15.10 -0.99 4.44
C LYS A 48 -15.09 -0.26 5.78
N GLU A 49 -16.16 -0.38 6.55
CA GLU A 49 -16.20 0.10 7.93
C GLU A 49 -15.16 -0.67 8.76
N ASP A 50 -14.55 0.02 9.72
CA ASP A 50 -13.51 -0.54 10.61
C ASP A 50 -14.10 -1.53 11.63
#